data_AF-A0A087TLP0-F1
#
_entry.id   AF-A0A087TLP0-F1
#
_cell.length_a   1.000
_cell.length_b   1.000
_cell.length_c   1.000
_cell.angle_alpha   90.00
_cell.angle_beta   90.00
_cell.angle_gamma   90.00
#
_symmetry.space_group_name_H-M   'P 1'
#
loop_
_entity.id
_entity.type
_entity.pdbx_description
1 polymer ?
#
loop_
_entity_poly.entity_id
_entity_poly.type
_entity_poly.pdbx_seq_one_letter_code
_entity_poly.pdbx_strand_id
1 'polypeptide(L)'
;MLARCGIGKLILFDYDKVELANMNRLFFQPYQAGLSKVDAAAKTLFLINPDVELETHNYNITSVKNFKHFLEVLKTGGKNSGPV
;
A
#
# COMPACT_ATOMS: atom_id res chain seq x y z
N MET A 1 -2.99 -9.42 6.18
CA MET A 1 -2.53 -10.43 7.17
C MET A 1 -1.40 -9.85 8.03
N LEU A 2 -0.30 -9.38 7.43
CA LEU A 2 0.84 -8.79 8.15
C LEU A 2 0.48 -7.72 9.19
N ALA A 3 -0.45 -6.80 8.89
CA ALA A 3 -0.88 -5.78 9.85
C ALA A 3 -1.49 -6.38 11.14
N ARG A 4 -2.24 -7.49 11.03
CA ARG A 4 -2.77 -8.22 12.20
C ARG A 4 -1.68 -8.95 12.99
N CYS A 5 -0.55 -9.25 12.35
CA CYS A 5 0.62 -9.85 13.02
C CYS A 5 1.53 -8.79 13.68
N GLY A 6 1.20 -7.50 13.60
CA GLY A 6 2.01 -6.43 14.20
C GLY A 6 3.30 -6.15 13.45
N ILE A 7 3.31 -6.28 12.11
CA ILE A 7 4.47 -5.86 11.30
C ILE A 7 4.79 -4.37 11.56
N GLY A 8 6.07 -4.03 11.64
CA GLY A 8 6.47 -2.69 12.06
C GLY A 8 6.12 -1.57 11.08
N LYS A 9 6.24 -1.83 9.77
CA LYS A 9 5.98 -0.89 8.68
C LYS A 9 5.52 -1.66 7.43
N LEU A 10 4.60 -1.09 6.66
CA LEU A 10 4.18 -1.56 5.34
C LEU A 10 4.29 -0.44 4.33
N ILE A 11 4.96 -0.71 3.21
CA ILE A 11 5.03 0.19 2.06
C ILE A 11 4.24 -0.44 0.93
N LEU A 12 3.22 0.27 0.43
CA LEU A 12 2.30 -0.24 -0.58
C LEU A 12 2.54 0.46 -1.92
N PHE A 13 2.75 -0.32 -2.97
CA PHE A 13 2.82 0.14 -4.35
C PHE A 13 1.72 -0.53 -5.17
N ASP A 14 0.81 0.26 -5.72
CA ASP A 14 -0.19 -0.17 -6.68
C ASP A 14 -0.64 1.05 -7.47
N TYR A 15 -0.83 0.93 -8.78
CA TYR A 15 -1.21 2.04 -9.65
C TYR A 15 -2.71 2.04 -10.01
N ASP A 16 -3.43 0.99 -9.63
CA ASP A 16 -4.83 0.82 -9.96
C ASP A 16 -5.76 1.50 -8.95
N LYS A 17 -7.03 1.59 -9.37
CA LYS A 17 -8.15 1.95 -8.52
C LYS A 17 -8.95 0.72 -8.12
N VAL A 18 -9.71 0.85 -7.04
CA VAL A 18 -10.70 -0.14 -6.64
C VAL A 18 -11.86 -0.09 -7.62
N GLU A 19 -12.23 -1.24 -8.18
CA GLU A 19 -13.37 -1.40 -9.07
C GLU A 19 -14.44 -2.29 -8.43
N LEU A 20 -15.71 -2.10 -8.84
CA LEU A 20 -16.80 -2.99 -8.42
C LEU A 20 -16.54 -4.46 -8.80
N ALA A 21 -15.84 -4.68 -9.92
CA ALA A 21 -15.41 -6.01 -10.34
C ALA A 21 -14.43 -6.67 -9.35
N ASN A 22 -13.85 -5.94 -8.40
CA ASN A 22 -12.98 -6.49 -7.36
C ASN A 22 -13.75 -7.00 -6.13
N MET A 23 -15.06 -6.78 -6.04
CA MET A 23 -15.88 -7.18 -4.87
C MET A 23 -16.11 -8.69 -4.76
N ASN A 24 -15.82 -9.45 -5.81
CA ASN A 24 -15.76 -10.91 -5.73
C ASN A 24 -14.49 -11.42 -5.01
N ARG A 25 -13.57 -10.52 -4.63
CA ARG A 25 -12.38 -10.80 -3.83
C ARG A 25 -12.55 -10.21 -2.43
N LEU A 26 -11.81 -10.76 -1.48
CA LEU A 26 -11.75 -10.23 -0.13
C LEU A 26 -10.97 -8.91 -0.08
N PHE A 27 -11.17 -8.15 1.00
CA PHE A 27 -10.44 -6.94 1.43
C PHE A 27 -11.08 -5.58 1.09
N PHE A 28 -11.41 -5.31 -0.17
CA PHE A 28 -12.04 -4.03 -0.55
C PHE A 28 -13.55 -4.06 -0.37
N GLN A 29 -14.15 -2.89 -0.13
CA GLN A 29 -15.58 -2.72 0.09
C GLN A 29 -16.23 -1.86 -1.01
N PRO A 30 -17.54 -2.02 -1.29
CA PRO A 30 -18.18 -1.31 -2.41
C PRO A 30 -18.05 0.21 -2.37
N TYR A 31 -18.12 0.82 -1.17
CA TYR A 31 -18.00 2.27 -1.01
C TYR A 31 -16.58 2.81 -1.31
N GLN A 32 -15.58 1.92 -1.44
CA GLN A 32 -14.21 2.29 -1.77
C GLN A 32 -13.97 2.35 -3.29
N ALA A 33 -14.94 1.96 -4.12
CA ALA A 33 -14.82 2.00 -5.56
C ALA A 33 -14.44 3.41 -6.06
N GLY A 34 -13.47 3.48 -6.98
CA GLY A 34 -12.92 4.74 -7.51
C GLY A 34 -11.75 5.33 -6.71
N LEU A 35 -11.51 4.89 -5.47
CA LEU A 35 -10.30 5.22 -4.72
C LEU A 35 -9.08 4.48 -5.30
N SER A 36 -7.88 5.01 -5.09
CA SER A 36 -6.68 4.21 -5.36
C SER A 36 -6.66 2.98 -4.45
N LYS A 37 -6.13 1.85 -4.95
CA LYS A 37 -6.03 0.63 -4.13
C LYS A 37 -5.17 0.85 -2.89
N VAL A 38 -4.07 1.60 -3.01
CA VAL A 38 -3.18 1.89 -1.88
C VAL A 38 -3.84 2.77 -0.81
N ASP A 39 -4.64 3.78 -1.19
CA ASP A 39 -5.34 4.64 -0.21
C ASP A 39 -6.47 3.88 0.49
N ALA A 40 -7.24 3.10 -0.28
CA ALA A 40 -8.30 2.26 0.28
C ALA A 40 -7.71 1.21 1.25
N ALA A 41 -6.59 0.60 0.87
CA ALA A 41 -5.88 -0.36 1.71
C ALA A 41 -5.34 0.29 2.98
N ALA A 42 -4.65 1.43 2.88
CA ALA A 42 -4.08 2.12 4.04
C ALA A 42 -5.14 2.51 5.06
N LYS A 43 -6.29 3.04 4.63
CA LYS A 43 -7.41 3.34 5.53
C LYS A 43 -7.90 2.10 6.27
N THR A 44 -8.12 1.00 5.56
CA THR A 44 -8.57 -0.26 6.18
C THR A 44 -7.51 -0.84 7.12
N LEU A 45 -6.23 -0.81 6.74
CA LEU A 45 -5.13 -1.35 7.53
C LEU A 45 -4.88 -0.53 8.80
N PHE A 46 -4.99 0.80 8.73
CA PHE A 46 -4.89 1.68 9.89
C PHE A 46 -5.98 1.38 10.93
N LEU A 47 -7.21 1.13 10.47
CA LEU A 47 -8.30 0.71 11.37
C LEU A 47 -8.08 -0.69 11.97
N ILE A 48 -7.37 -1.57 11.28
CA ILE A 48 -7.04 -2.92 11.77
C ILE A 48 -5.96 -2.86 12.85
N ASN A 49 -4.90 -2.11 12.62
CA ASN A 49 -3.81 -1.94 13.57
C ASN A 49 -3.12 -0.58 13.36
N PRO A 50 -3.37 0.41 14.23
CA PRO A 50 -2.78 1.74 14.10
C PRO A 50 -1.28 1.79 14.44
N ASP A 51 -0.71 0.73 15.02
CA ASP A 51 0.72 0.66 15.36
C ASP A 51 1.61 0.34 14.13
N VAL A 52 0.99 -0.05 13.01
CA VAL A 52 1.70 -0.31 11.76
C VAL A 52 1.92 1.00 11.02
N GLU A 53 3.19 1.36 10.80
CA GLU A 53 3.53 2.50 9.94
C GLU A 53 3.15 2.17 8.49
N LEU A 54 2.41 3.07 7.83
CA LEU A 54 1.92 2.88 6.47
C LEU A 54 2.48 3.96 5.55
N GLU A 55 3.07 3.53 4.44
CA GLU A 55 3.53 4.40 3.37
C GLU A 55 2.92 3.92 2.04
N THR A 56 2.37 4.83 1.24
CA THR A 56 1.61 4.48 0.04
C THR A 56 2.10 5.22 -1.18
N HIS A 57 2.24 4.50 -2.29
CA HIS A 57 2.70 5.02 -3.56
C HIS A 57 1.77 4.58 -4.69
N ASN A 58 0.95 5.51 -5.18
CA ASN A 58 0.00 5.26 -6.26
C ASN A 58 0.61 5.53 -7.64
N TYR A 59 1.54 4.67 -8.07
CA TYR A 59 2.15 4.79 -9.39
C TYR A 59 2.69 3.46 -9.91
N ASN A 60 2.89 3.37 -11.23
CA ASN A 60 3.49 2.19 -11.85
C ASN A 60 5.01 2.20 -11.64
N ILE A 61 5.51 1.20 -10.90
CA ILE A 61 6.93 1.04 -10.57
C ILE A 61 7.81 0.82 -11.81
N THR A 62 7.28 0.28 -12.91
CA THR A 62 8.07 -0.02 -14.12
C THR A 62 8.24 1.18 -15.05
N SER A 63 7.54 2.29 -14.78
CA SER A 63 7.71 3.51 -15.56
C SER A 63 9.08 4.14 -15.32
N VAL A 64 9.74 4.62 -16.38
CA VAL A 64 11.07 5.25 -16.31
C VAL A 64 11.10 6.38 -15.29
N LYS A 65 10.02 7.18 -15.22
CA LYS A 65 9.87 8.29 -14.28
C LYS A 65 9.92 7.83 -12.81
N ASN A 66 9.28 6.71 -12.48
CA ASN A 66 9.07 6.31 -11.10
C ASN A 66 9.99 5.17 -10.63
N PHE A 67 10.63 4.45 -11.56
CA PHE A 67 11.50 3.33 -11.23
C PHE A 67 12.67 3.74 -10.32
N LYS A 68 13.27 4.92 -10.57
CA LYS A 68 14.32 5.46 -9.70
C LYS A 68 13.83 5.70 -8.27
N HIS A 69 12.63 6.26 -8.13
CA HIS A 69 12.03 6.50 -6.81
C HIS A 69 11.70 5.19 -6.10
N PHE A 70 11.13 4.22 -6.81
CA PHE A 70 10.87 2.88 -6.26
C PHE A 70 12.16 2.22 -5.73
N LEU A 71 13.25 2.26 -6.48
CA LEU A 71 14.54 1.72 -6.04
C LEU A 71 15.10 2.44 -4.81
N GLU A 72 14.87 3.75 -4.68
CA GLU A 72 15.28 4.50 -3.50
C GLU A 72 14.50 4.03 -2.28
N VAL A 73 13.18 3.93 -2.39
CA VAL A 73 12.33 3.45 -1.29
C VAL A 73 12.70 2.02 -0.88
N LEU A 74 13.06 1.13 -1.82
CA LEU A 74 13.54 -0.21 -1.47
C LEU A 74 14.84 -0.21 -0.65
N LYS A 75 15.69 0.81 -0.78
CA LYS A 75 16.97 0.90 -0.08
C LYS A 75 16.86 1.57 1.28
N THR A 76 15.89 2.47 1.46
CA THR A 76 15.83 3.36 2.63
C THR A 76 14.49 3.33 3.36
N GLY A 77 13.47 2.67 2.80
CA GLY A 77 12.10 2.72 3.30
C GLY A 77 11.82 1.85 4.53
N GLY A 78 12.75 0.99 4.95
CA GLY A 78 12.59 0.16 6.15
C GLY A 78 12.36 1.01 7.41
N LYS A 79 11.76 0.41 8.45
CA LYS A 79 11.36 1.14 9.69
C LYS A 79 12.50 1.93 10.36
N ASN A 80 13.73 1.47 10.23
CA ASN A 80 14.93 2.13 10.77
C ASN A 80 15.78 2.79 9.67
N SER A 81 15.14 3.26 8.59
CA SER A 81 15.79 3.84 7.40
C SER A 81 16.79 2.91 6.70
N GLY A 82 16.57 1.60 6.83
CA GLY A 82 17.33 0.55 6.15
C GLY A 82 16.61 0.02 4.90
N PRO A 83 17.17 -0.98 4.22
CA PRO A 83 16.49 -1.65 3.12
C PRO A 83 15.19 -2.33 3.61
N VAL A 84 14.22 -2.39 2.71
CA VAL A 84 12.90 -3.01 2.93
C VAL A 84 12.98 -4.51 2.76
#